data_AF-A0ABD3Y5T8-F1
#
_entry.id   AF-A0ABD3Y5T8-F1
#
_cell.length_a   1.000
_cell.length_b   1.000
_cell.length_c   1.000
_cell.angle_alpha   90.00
_cell.angle_beta   90.00
_cell.angle_gamma   90.00
#
_symmetry.space_group_name_H-M   'P 1'
#
loop_
_entity.id
_entity.type
_entity.pdbx_description
1 polymer ?
#
loop_
_entity_poly.entity_id
_entity_poly.type
_entity_poly.pdbx_seq_one_letter_code
_entity_poly.pdbx_strand_id
1 'polypeptide(L)' 'MTKLKRATYSAAIKLETAQLVVDQGYTQEDAAKAMGVGKSTVSKWVTQLKLERNGQSPSASPMTPEQ' A
#
# COMPACT_ATOMS: atom_id res chain seq x y z
N MET A 1 -22.27 18.63 -2.82
CA MET A 1 -21.36 17.49 -3.11
C MET A 1 -20.36 17.39 -1.98
N THR A 2 -20.62 16.53 -0.99
CA THR A 2 -19.71 16.32 0.14
C THR A 2 -18.48 15.57 -0.37
N LYS A 3 -17.35 16.29 -0.44
CA LYS A 3 -16.03 15.77 -0.79
C LYS A 3 -15.74 14.63 0.20
N LEU A 4 -15.88 13.37 -0.22
CA LEU A 4 -15.56 12.22 0.62
C LEU A 4 -14.12 12.41 1.10
N LYS A 5 -13.98 12.66 2.40
CA LYS A 5 -12.71 12.85 3.09
C LYS A 5 -11.93 11.56 2.86
N ARG A 6 -10.98 11.58 1.93
CA ARG A 6 -10.14 10.41 1.63
C ARG A 6 -9.59 9.92 2.97
N ALA A 7 -9.89 8.68 3.34
CA ALA A 7 -9.26 8.06 4.50
C ALA A 7 -7.75 8.08 4.24
N THR A 8 -7.03 8.94 4.94
CA THR A 8 -5.57 9.02 4.85
C THR A 8 -5.02 7.89 5.69
N TYR A 9 -4.77 6.74 5.06
CA TYR A 9 -4.00 5.68 5.69
C TYR A 9 -2.59 6.20 5.94
N SER A 10 -2.06 5.99 7.16
CA SER A 10 -0.68 6.33 7.50
C SER A 10 0.29 5.59 6.58
N ALA A 11 1.41 6.24 6.23
CA ALA A 11 2.45 5.63 5.39
C ALA A 11 2.90 4.26 5.92
N ALA A 12 3.02 4.12 7.24
CA ALA A 12 3.31 2.85 7.93
C ALA A 12 2.31 1.74 7.56
N ILE A 13 1.00 2.02 7.58
CA ILE A 13 -0.04 1.04 7.22
C ILE A 13 0.09 0.63 5.76
N LYS A 14 0.39 1.59 4.86
CA LYS A 14 0.57 1.28 3.44
C LYS A 14 1.73 0.31 3.24
N LEU A 15 2.87 0.65 3.82
CA LEU A 15 4.11 -0.12 3.71
C LEU A 15 3.93 -1.51 4.32
N GLU A 16 3.45 -1.59 5.56
CA GLU A 16 3.26 -2.85 6.28
C GLU A 16 2.31 -3.79 5.53
N THR A 17 1.19 -3.27 5.02
CA THR A 17 0.25 -4.06 4.19
C THR A 17 0.92 -4.60 2.93
N ALA A 18 1.73 -3.78 2.25
CA ALA A 18 2.41 -4.19 1.03
C ALA A 18 3.53 -5.21 1.31
N GLN A 19 4.27 -5.05 2.42
CA GLN A 19 5.29 -6.00 2.85
C GLN A 19 4.69 -7.35 3.25
N LEU A 20 3.51 -7.38 3.88
CA LEU A 20 2.82 -8.65 4.17
C LEU A 20 2.59 -9.46 2.88
N VAL A 21 2.18 -8.81 1.80
CA VAL A 21 1.95 -9.50 0.51
C VAL A 21 3.25 -9.84 -0.21
N VAL A 22 4.22 -8.91 -0.25
CA VAL A 22 5.46 -9.08 -1.03
C VAL A 22 6.50 -9.94 -0.32
N ASP A 23 6.71 -9.71 0.98
CA ASP A 23 7.73 -10.39 1.78
C ASP A 23 7.17 -11.63 2.50
N GLN A 24 5.97 -11.54 3.08
CA GLN A 24 5.36 -12.67 3.80
C GLN A 24 4.50 -13.59 2.92
N GLY A 25 4.30 -13.24 1.63
CA GLY A 25 3.51 -14.05 0.70
C GLY A 25 2.02 -14.10 1.02
N TYR A 26 1.50 -13.15 1.80
CA TYR A 26 0.06 -13.07 2.10
C TYR A 26 -0.74 -12.81 0.82
N THR A 27 -1.97 -13.32 0.79
CA THR A 27 -2.91 -12.90 -0.26
C THR A 27 -3.30 -11.44 -0.03
N GLN A 28 -3.64 -10.74 -1.13
CA GLN A 28 -4.13 -9.36 -1.02
C GLN A 28 -5.40 -9.25 -0.17
N GLU A 29 -6.15 -10.34 -0.04
CA GLU A 29 -7.40 -10.43 0.73
C GLU A 29 -7.12 -10.62 2.22
N ASP A 30 -6.15 -11.46 2.58
CA ASP A 30 -5.68 -11.59 3.96
C ASP A 30 -5.04 -10.30 4.46
N ALA A 31 -4.16 -9.68 3.66
CA ALA A 31 -3.53 -8.41 4.03
C ALA A 31 -4.58 -7.28 4.18
N ALA A 32 -5.58 -7.26 3.30
CA ALA A 32 -6.72 -6.34 3.39
C ALA A 32 -7.49 -6.53 4.71
N LYS A 33 -7.79 -7.79 5.05
CA LYS A 33 -8.54 -8.13 6.27
C LYS A 33 -7.74 -7.84 7.54
N ALA A 34 -6.45 -8.18 7.56
CA ALA A 34 -5.55 -7.97 8.68
C ALA A 34 -5.38 -6.48 9.00
N MET A 35 -5.24 -5.64 7.97
CA MET A 35 -5.00 -4.19 8.13
C MET A 35 -6.29 -3.36 8.07
N GLY A 36 -7.45 -3.99 7.87
CA GLY A 36 -8.74 -3.31 7.76
C GLY A 36 -8.84 -2.37 6.55
N VAL A 37 -8.15 -2.68 5.46
CA VAL A 37 -8.09 -1.86 4.24
C VAL A 37 -8.80 -2.55 3.07
N GLY A 38 -9.24 -1.78 2.07
CA GLY A 38 -9.86 -2.36 0.88
C GLY A 38 -8.85 -3.11 -0.02
N LYS A 39 -9.26 -4.23 -0.62
CA LYS A 39 -8.43 -5.02 -1.56
C LYS A 39 -7.82 -4.16 -2.68
N SER A 40 -8.60 -3.26 -3.27
CA SER A 40 -8.12 -2.34 -4.32
C SER A 40 -7.01 -1.41 -3.81
N THR A 41 -7.05 -1.04 -2.53
CA THR A 41 -6.01 -0.24 -1.88
C THR A 41 -4.74 -1.06 -1.71
N VAL A 42 -4.85 -2.31 -1.23
CA VAL A 42 -3.72 -3.25 -1.11
C VAL A 42 -3.04 -3.47 -2.46
N SER A 43 -3.82 -3.74 -3.50
CA SER A 43 -3.29 -3.97 -4.84
C SER A 43 -2.42 -2.81 -5.34
N LYS A 44 -2.87 -1.56 -5.13
CA LYS A 44 -2.11 -0.35 -5.46
C LYS A 44 -0.82 -0.25 -4.67
N TRP A 45 -0.88 -0.52 -3.37
CA TRP A 45 0.29 -0.46 -2.49
C TRP A 45 1.33 -1.52 -2.81
N VAL A 46 0.90 -2.76 -3.07
CA VAL A 46 1.77 -3.86 -3.50
C VAL A 46 2.44 -3.55 -4.83
N THR A 47 1.68 -3.01 -5.79
CA THR A 47 2.22 -2.60 -7.08
C THR A 47 3.25 -1.49 -6.91
N GLN A 48 2.95 -0.48 -6.10
CA GLN A 48 3.87 0.62 -5.83
C GLN A 48 5.16 0.14 -5.14
N LEU A 49 5.07 -0.71 -4.11
CA LEU A 49 6.24 -1.28 -3.43
C LEU A 49 7.11 -2.12 -4.37
N LYS A 50 6.49 -2.88 -5.30
CA LYS A 50 7.22 -3.64 -6.32
C LYS A 50 7.95 -2.72 -7.31
N LEU A 51 7.32 -1.62 -7.73
CA LEU A 51 7.94 -0.63 -8.61
C LEU A 51 9.12 0.05 -7.91
N GLU A 52 8.96 0.47 -6.65
CA GLU A 52 10.01 1.05 -5.81
C GLU A 52 11.20 0.08 -5.68
N ARG A 53 10.96 -1.21 -5.41
CA ARG A 53 12.01 -2.25 -5.38
C ARG A 53 12.69 -2.48 -6.72
N ASN A 54 11.99 -2.24 -7.82
CA ASN A 54 12.53 -2.37 -9.16
C ASN A 54 13.26 -1.09 -9.63
N GLY A 55 13.49 -0.12 -8.73
CA GLY A 55 14.15 1.14 -9.04
C GLY A 55 13.29 2.10 -9.87
N GLN A 56 11.98 1.86 -9.97
CA GLN A 56 11.05 2.78 -10.60
C GLN A 56 10.49 3.74 -9.55
N SER A 57 10.81 5.02 -9.70
CA SER A 57 10.30 6.09 -8.85
C SER A 57 8.77 6.18 -8.99
N PRO A 58 8.00 6.11 -7.90
CA PRO A 58 6.56 6.26 -7.99
C PRO A 58 6.23 7.69 -8.42
N SER A 59 5.35 7.85 -9.41
CA SER A 59 4.82 9.16 -9.81
C SER A 59 3.91 9.79 -8.73
N ALA A 60 3.52 9.03 -7.71
CA ALA A 60 2.75 9.47 -6.56
C ALA A 60 3.64 9.49 -5.31
N SER A 61 3.21 10.18 -4.24
CA SER A 61 3.95 10.25 -2.99
C SER A 61 4.44 8.85 -2.56
N PRO A 62 5.77 8.69 -2.35
CA PRO A 62 6.36 7.40 -2.04
C PRO A 62 5.73 6.82 -0.77
N MET A 63 5.65 5.49 -0.74
CA MET A 63 5.05 4.79 0.40
C MET A 63 6.04 4.66 1.55
N THR A 64 7.33 4.54 1.22
CA THR A 64 8.45 4.69 2.14
C THR A 64 8.79 6.18 2.25
N PRO A 65 8.81 6.78 3.46
CA PRO A 65 9.31 8.15 3.66
C PRO A 65 10.84 8.28 3.50
N GLU A 66 11.50 7.31 2.86
CA GLU A 66 12.95 7.22 2.73
C GLU A 66 13.38 7.62 1.32
N GLN A 67 13.37 8.93 1.06
CA GLN A 67 14.56 9.74 0.73
C GLN A 67 14.20 11.23 0.64
#